data_AF-A0A5S5CZ53-F1
#
_entry.id   AF-A0A5S5CZ53-F1
#
_cell.length_a   1.000
_cell.length_b   1.000
_cell.length_c   1.000
_cell.angle_alpha   90.00
_cell.angle_beta   90.00
_cell.angle_gamma   90.00
#
_symmetry.space_group_name_H-M   'P 1'
#
loop_
_entity.id
_entity.type
_entity.pdbx_description
1 polymer ?
#
loop_
_entity_poly.entity_id
_entity_poly.type
_entity_poly.pdbx_seq_one_letter_code
_entity_poly.pdbx_strand_id
1 'polypeptide(L)' 'MAAITFDHATLVYPGADRPSVDGLDLEIADGEFLVLVGPS' A
#
# COMPACT_ATOMS: atom_id res chain seq x y z
N MET A 1 -8.58 14.39 -11.70
CA MET A 1 -9.38 13.68 -10.70
C MET A 1 -9.41 12.22 -11.12
N ALA A 2 -8.83 11.35 -10.31
CA ALA A 2 -8.56 9.95 -10.61
C ALA A 2 -8.57 9.14 -9.30
N ALA A 3 -9.18 7.96 -9.34
CA ALA A 3 -9.09 6.99 -8.27
C ALA A 3 -7.72 6.28 -8.30
N ILE A 4 -7.24 5.84 -7.13
CA ILE A 4 -6.01 5.06 -6.98
C ILE A 4 -6.40 3.67 -6.46
N THR A 5 -5.87 2.63 -7.10
CA THR A 5 -6.06 1.25 -6.68
C THR A 5 -4.72 0.55 -6.54
N PHE A 6 -4.46 0.00 -5.37
CA PHE A 6 -3.45 -1.02 -5.13
C PHE A 6 -4.17 -2.38 -5.12
N ASP A 7 -3.76 -3.27 -6.00
CA ASP A 7 -4.27 -4.65 -6.11
C ASP A 7 -3.12 -5.60 -5.76
N HIS A 8 -3.23 -6.30 -4.64
CA HIS A 8 -2.24 -7.22 -4.09
C HIS A 8 -0.80 -6.67 -4.10
N ALA A 9 -0.64 -5.37 -3.79
CA ALA A 9 0.63 -4.69 -3.93
C ALA A 9 1.64 -5.18 -2.88
N THR A 10 2.81 -5.59 -3.33
CA THR A 10 3.88 -6.13 -2.46
C THR A 10 5.14 -5.30 -2.63
N LEU A 11 5.81 -4.98 -1.52
CA LEU A 11 7.08 -4.26 -1.50
C LEU A 11 8.13 -5.08 -0.74
N VAL A 12 9.25 -5.36 -1.40
CA VAL A 12 10.39 -6.07 -0.82
C VAL A 12 11.64 -5.22 -1.01
N TYR A 13 12.33 -4.87 0.09
CA TYR A 13 13.62 -4.18 0.01
C TYR A 13 14.77 -5.17 -0.26
N PRO A 14 15.87 -4.72 -0.89
CA PRO A 14 17.03 -5.58 -1.13
C PRO A 14 17.58 -6.19 0.17
N GLY A 15 17.75 -7.51 0.19
CA GLY A 15 18.27 -8.24 1.35
C GLY A 15 17.24 -8.52 2.46
N ALA A 16 15.95 -8.23 2.25
CA ALA A 16 14.91 -8.57 3.20
C ALA A 16 14.51 -10.06 3.09
N ASP A 17 14.48 -10.76 4.23
CA ASP A 17 14.04 -12.17 4.29
C ASP A 17 12.51 -12.32 4.12
N ARG A 18 11.75 -11.23 4.30
CA ARG A 18 10.30 -11.17 4.12
C ARG A 18 9.86 -9.82 3.52
N PRO A 19 8.70 -9.76 2.82
CA PRO A 19 8.18 -8.51 2.31
C PRO A 19 7.95 -7.47 3.41
N SER A 20 8.22 -6.21 3.09
CA SER A 20 7.93 -5.06 3.96
C SER A 20 6.49 -4.60 3.84
N VAL A 21 5.88 -4.82 2.68
CA VAL A 21 4.42 -4.79 2.47
C VAL A 21 4.07 -6.07 1.73
N ASP A 22 3.10 -6.82 2.22
CA ASP A 22 2.70 -8.12 1.66
C ASP A 22 1.22 -8.06 1.29
N GLY A 23 0.92 -8.09 -0.02
CA GLY A 23 -0.46 -8.14 -0.53
C GLY A 23 -1.37 -7.00 -0.07
N LEU A 24 -0.96 -5.74 -0.24
CA LEU A 24 -1.80 -4.58 0.07
C LEU A 24 -2.88 -4.38 -0.99
N ASP A 25 -4.13 -4.53 -0.56
CA ASP A 25 -5.33 -4.12 -1.29
C ASP A 25 -5.85 -2.81 -0.72
N LEU A 26 -5.89 -1.76 -1.55
CA LEU A 26 -6.35 -0.44 -1.14
C LEU A 26 -6.97 0.31 -2.31
N GLU A 27 -8.20 0.78 -2.11
CA GLU A 27 -8.90 1.67 -3.03
C GLU A 27 -9.01 3.05 -2.38
N ILE A 28 -8.62 4.08 -3.12
CA ILE A 28 -8.76 5.48 -2.72
C ILE A 28 -9.59 6.17 -3.79
N ALA A 29 -10.79 6.58 -3.40
CA ALA A 29 -11.72 7.26 -4.28
C ALA A 29 -11.21 8.67 -4.63
N ASP A 30 -11.71 9.22 -5.73
CA ASP A 30 -11.34 10.58 -6.13
C ASP A 30 -11.74 11.61 -5.05
N GLY A 31 -10.78 12.42 -4.61
CA GLY A 31 -10.98 13.40 -3.55
C GLY A 31 -10.95 12.85 -2.12
N GLU A 32 -10.69 11.54 -1.94
CA GLU A 32 -10.58 10.92 -0.62
C GLU A 32 -9.25 11.30 0.06
N PHE A 33 -9.32 11.57 1.37
CA PHE A 33 -8.16 11.87 2.20
C PHE A 33 -7.89 10.70 3.15
N LEU A 34 -6.83 9.94 2.86
CA LEU A 34 -6.43 8.75 3.63
C LEU A 34 -5.12 9.02 4.38
N VAL A 35 -5.03 8.54 5.62
CA VAL A 35 -3.78 8.50 6.41
C VAL A 35 -3.56 7.08 6.91
N LEU A 36 -2.37 6.53 6.67
CA LEU A 36 -1.94 5.24 7.19
C LEU A 36 -1.01 5.44 8.39
N VAL A 37 -1.27 4.72 9.48
CA VAL A 37 -0.48 4.76 10.71
C VAL A 37 -0.18 3.36 11.22
N GLY A 38 1.02 3.14 11.74
CA GLY A 38 1.42 1.89 12.37
C GLY A 38 2.87 1.93 12.87
N PRO A 39 3.23 1.16 13.92
CA PRO A 39 4.61 0.95 14.32
C PRO A 39 5.21 -0.08 13.34
N SER A 40 6.01 0.39 12.38
CA SER A 40 6.66 -0.47 11.39
C SER A 40 7.51 -1.58 12.02
#